data_AF-A0AAV2CU79-F1
#
_entry.id   AF-A0AAV2CU79-F1
#
_cell.length_a   1.000
_cell.length_b   1.000
_cell.length_c   1.000
_cell.angle_alpha   90.00
_cell.angle_beta   90.00
_cell.angle_gamma   90.00
#
_symmetry.space_group_name_H-M   'P 1'
#
loop_
_entity.id
_entity.type
_entity.pdbx_description
1 polymer ?
#
loop_
_entity_poly.entity_id
_entity_poly.type
_entity_poly.pdbx_seq_one_letter_code
_entity_poly.pdbx_strand_id
1 'polypeptide(L)'
;MLREQFHLSMKIGRDLVRLLQDLVHVPEFRNIWKDLVLDPTTFGTEGFSDVGQLYSTRTSSRYFLLRVTPEMELQLRFLLVHVKFRHLKRYQTWFAKKFLFEPERETLIVDIIRFICCAHHPSNEIIHSDIVPRWAIIGWLLSSFRKKYVEANAKLALFYDWLYFDERMDNIMNIEPAMLLMVCSMPQYVGMTQSLLEFLLLLVDNYDQMRSYTVANGVSLAFNSLVTKGVINNAGTLTSCDALSPFLKERLKKLLSSTNETLPHQLCPSRLPHCSADASHLETPASHPKHEPAGA
;
A
#
# COMPACT_ATOMS: atom_id res chain seq x y z
N MET A 1 4.98 -15.53 -20.19
CA MET A 1 4.00 -15.12 -19.15
C MET A 1 3.86 -13.61 -19.01
N LEU A 2 4.81 -12.84 -18.43
CA LEU A 2 4.63 -11.39 -18.23
C LEU A 2 4.33 -10.60 -19.51
N ARG A 3 4.98 -10.92 -20.64
CA ARG A 3 4.75 -10.26 -21.94
C ARG A 3 3.53 -10.80 -22.69
N GLU A 4 3.27 -12.09 -22.57
CA GLU A 4 2.24 -12.78 -23.37
C GLU A 4 0.86 -12.76 -22.70
N GLN A 5 0.83 -12.70 -21.37
CA GLN A 5 -0.35 -12.85 -20.52
C GLN A 5 -0.36 -11.76 -19.43
N PHE A 6 -0.02 -10.53 -19.83
CA PHE A 6 0.15 -9.42 -18.90
C PHE A 6 -1.13 -9.12 -18.10
N HIS A 7 -2.30 -9.23 -18.73
CA HIS A 7 -3.60 -9.11 -18.06
C HIS A 7 -3.77 -10.04 -16.83
N LEU A 8 -3.13 -11.22 -16.80
CA LEU A 8 -3.13 -12.10 -15.62
C LEU A 8 -2.21 -11.54 -14.53
N SER A 9 -1.05 -11.01 -14.92
CA SER A 9 -0.08 -10.41 -14.00
C SER A 9 -0.63 -9.13 -13.36
N MET A 10 -1.40 -8.33 -14.10
CA MET A 10 -2.06 -7.13 -13.58
C MET A 10 -2.98 -7.39 -12.38
N LYS A 11 -3.52 -8.62 -12.26
CA LYS A 11 -4.35 -9.02 -11.10
C LYS A 11 -3.58 -9.04 -9.77
N ILE A 12 -2.25 -8.97 -9.81
CA ILE A 12 -1.42 -8.79 -8.62
C ILE A 12 -1.58 -7.38 -8.06
N GLY A 13 -1.73 -6.36 -8.91
CA GLY A 13 -1.78 -4.96 -8.50
C GLY A 13 -0.42 -4.34 -8.23
N ARG A 14 -0.37 -3.30 -7.40
CA ARG A 14 0.80 -2.45 -7.18
C ARG A 14 2.08 -3.18 -6.77
N ASP A 15 1.98 -4.27 -5.99
CA ASP A 15 3.19 -5.02 -5.59
C ASP A 15 3.86 -5.75 -6.76
N LEU A 16 3.18 -5.96 -7.90
CA LEU A 16 3.87 -6.40 -9.11
C LEU A 16 4.97 -5.41 -9.50
N VAL A 17 4.68 -4.11 -9.43
CA VAL A 17 5.62 -3.06 -9.80
C VAL A 17 6.83 -3.09 -8.86
N ARG A 18 6.61 -3.20 -7.54
CA ARG A 18 7.68 -3.37 -6.54
C ARG A 18 8.58 -4.56 -6.86
N LEU A 19 7.99 -5.72 -7.16
CA LEU A 19 8.74 -6.93 -7.48
C LEU A 19 9.54 -6.79 -8.79
N LEU A 20 9.00 -6.10 -9.79
CA LEU A 20 9.72 -5.82 -11.03
C LEU A 20 10.89 -4.86 -10.81
N GLN A 21 10.72 -3.83 -9.97
CA GLN A 21 11.78 -2.89 -9.58
C GLN A 21 12.97 -3.60 -8.93
N ASP A 22 12.70 -4.55 -8.02
CA ASP A 22 13.74 -5.36 -7.36
C ASP A 22 14.59 -6.14 -8.39
N LEU A 23 14.05 -6.44 -9.56
CA LEU A 23 14.67 -7.26 -10.61
C LEU A 23 15.28 -6.46 -11.77
N VAL A 24 15.23 -5.12 -11.77
CA VAL A 24 15.73 -4.26 -12.87
C VAL A 24 17.23 -4.47 -13.19
N HIS A 25 17.99 -5.01 -12.24
CA HIS A 25 19.39 -5.35 -12.46
C HIS A 25 19.56 -6.53 -13.44
N VAL A 26 18.57 -7.40 -13.56
CA VAL A 26 18.51 -8.52 -14.52
C VAL A 26 18.08 -7.99 -15.91
N PRO A 27 18.85 -8.25 -16.99
CA PRO A 27 18.60 -7.65 -18.31
C PRO A 27 17.18 -7.86 -18.86
N GLU A 28 16.61 -9.05 -18.69
CA GLU A 28 15.28 -9.42 -19.16
C GLU A 28 14.19 -8.58 -18.47
N PHE A 29 14.31 -8.41 -17.15
CA PHE A 29 13.39 -7.59 -16.35
C PHE A 29 13.62 -6.10 -16.57
N ARG A 30 14.85 -5.67 -16.86
CA ARG A 30 15.14 -4.29 -17.29
C ARG A 30 14.40 -3.94 -18.57
N ASN A 31 14.37 -4.85 -19.54
CA ASN A 31 13.64 -4.65 -20.79
C ASN A 31 12.13 -4.60 -20.53
N ILE A 32 11.60 -5.49 -19.68
CA ILE A 32 10.19 -5.44 -19.27
C ILE A 32 9.86 -4.11 -18.58
N TRP A 33 10.74 -3.63 -17.70
CA TRP A 33 10.56 -2.35 -17.02
C TRP A 33 10.56 -1.16 -17.99
N LYS A 34 11.48 -1.14 -18.95
CA LYS A 34 11.52 -0.11 -19.99
C LYS A 34 10.21 -0.07 -20.77
N ASP A 35 9.73 -1.22 -21.21
CA ASP A 35 8.48 -1.31 -21.95
C ASP A 35 7.28 -0.88 -21.10
N LEU A 36 7.26 -1.27 -19.81
CA LEU A 36 6.19 -0.89 -18.88
C LEU A 36 6.06 0.63 -18.71
N VAL A 37 7.18 1.36 -18.77
CA VAL A 37 7.24 2.81 -18.52
C VAL A 37 7.21 3.62 -19.81
N LEU A 38 7.83 3.14 -20.89
CA LEU A 38 8.03 3.91 -22.12
C LEU A 38 7.14 3.48 -23.27
N ASP A 39 6.74 2.20 -23.34
CA ASP A 39 5.88 1.67 -24.41
C ASP A 39 4.96 0.54 -23.90
N PRO A 40 3.96 0.88 -23.06
CA PRO A 40 3.06 -0.10 -22.45
C PRO A 40 2.17 -0.83 -23.48
N THR A 41 2.10 -0.34 -24.72
CA THR A 41 1.33 -0.97 -25.79
C THR A 41 1.90 -2.32 -26.21
N THR A 42 3.21 -2.54 -25.99
CA THR A 42 3.91 -3.80 -26.28
C THR A 42 3.37 -5.01 -25.51
N PHE A 43 2.66 -4.79 -24.40
CA PHE A 43 2.01 -5.86 -23.63
C PHE A 43 0.68 -6.34 -24.23
N GLY A 44 0.16 -5.64 -25.26
CA GLY A 44 -1.03 -6.06 -26.01
C GLY A 44 -2.27 -6.30 -25.15
N THR A 45 -2.36 -5.66 -23.99
CA THR A 45 -3.43 -5.87 -23.01
C THR A 45 -4.44 -4.74 -23.10
N GLU A 46 -5.68 -5.10 -23.44
CA GLU A 46 -6.78 -4.14 -23.53
C GLU A 46 -7.00 -3.42 -22.19
N GLY A 47 -7.13 -2.09 -22.26
CA GLY A 47 -7.32 -1.24 -21.08
C GLY A 47 -6.05 -0.90 -20.30
N PHE A 48 -4.89 -1.54 -20.59
CA PHE A 48 -3.62 -1.15 -20.00
C PHE A 48 -2.95 -0.04 -20.81
N SER A 49 -2.77 1.13 -20.20
CA SER A 49 -2.18 2.30 -20.87
C SER A 49 -0.99 2.91 -20.14
N ASP A 50 -0.90 2.73 -18.83
CA ASP A 50 0.13 3.35 -18.01
C ASP A 50 0.36 2.56 -16.71
N VAL A 51 1.61 2.54 -16.23
CA VAL A 51 1.98 1.91 -14.95
C VAL A 51 1.24 2.51 -13.76
N GLY A 52 0.76 3.75 -13.86
CA GLY A 52 -0.13 4.38 -12.88
C GLY A 52 -1.37 3.55 -12.54
N GLN A 53 -1.94 2.82 -13.51
CA GLN A 53 -3.08 1.93 -13.27
C GLN A 53 -2.72 0.79 -12.31
N LEU A 54 -1.50 0.26 -12.40
CA LEU A 54 -1.01 -0.76 -11.46
C LEU A 54 -0.82 -0.16 -10.06
N TYR A 55 -0.27 1.04 -9.95
CA TYR A 55 -0.12 1.72 -8.65
C TYR A 55 -1.46 1.94 -7.95
N SER A 56 -2.48 2.36 -8.69
CA SER A 56 -3.84 2.53 -8.17
C SER A 56 -4.56 1.20 -7.86
N THR A 57 -4.08 0.07 -8.37
CA THR A 57 -4.68 -1.24 -8.12
C THR A 57 -4.10 -1.86 -6.84
N ARG A 58 -4.93 -2.01 -5.81
CA ARG A 58 -4.52 -2.66 -4.55
C ARG A 58 -4.13 -4.13 -4.76
N THR A 59 -3.03 -4.54 -4.15
CA THR A 59 -2.63 -5.95 -4.06
C THR A 59 -3.54 -6.72 -3.11
N SER A 60 -4.09 -7.84 -3.57
CA SER A 60 -4.85 -8.76 -2.71
C SER A 60 -3.98 -9.34 -1.61
N SER A 61 -4.51 -9.43 -0.38
CA SER A 61 -3.77 -9.98 0.77
C SER A 61 -3.30 -11.43 0.56
N ARG A 62 -3.98 -12.17 -0.32
CA ARG A 62 -3.62 -13.54 -0.71
C ARG A 62 -2.21 -13.62 -1.29
N TYR A 63 -1.75 -12.62 -2.04
CA TYR A 63 -0.40 -12.66 -2.61
C TYR A 63 0.68 -12.56 -1.53
N PHE A 64 0.46 -11.81 -0.45
CA PHE A 64 1.42 -11.74 0.65
C PHE A 64 1.50 -13.03 1.46
N LEU A 65 0.39 -13.77 1.57
CA LEU A 65 0.39 -15.10 2.18
C LEU A 65 1.26 -16.09 1.38
N LEU A 66 1.29 -15.96 0.06
CA LEU A 66 2.14 -16.81 -0.80
C LEU A 66 3.63 -16.47 -0.72
N ARG A 67 3.99 -15.33 -0.13
CA ARG A 67 5.39 -14.87 0.02
C ARG A 67 6.02 -15.27 1.36
N VAL A 68 5.22 -15.78 2.29
CA VAL A 68 5.70 -16.35 3.56
C VAL A 68 5.41 -17.84 3.58
N THR A 69 6.30 -18.64 4.16
CA THR A 69 6.02 -20.08 4.32
C THR A 69 4.90 -20.28 5.36
N PRO A 70 4.12 -21.38 5.29
CA PRO A 70 3.09 -21.67 6.28
C PRO A 70 3.61 -21.66 7.72
N GLU A 71 4.86 -22.10 7.91
CA GLU A 71 5.49 -22.10 9.24
C GLU A 71 5.88 -20.69 9.70
N MET A 72 6.39 -19.84 8.81
CA MET A 72 6.64 -18.43 9.12
C MET A 72 5.33 -17.72 9.49
N GLU A 73 4.26 -17.95 8.71
CA GLU A 73 2.94 -17.38 9.00
C GLU A 73 2.46 -17.79 10.39
N LEU A 74 2.53 -19.09 10.73
CA LEU A 74 2.11 -19.59 12.04
C LEU A 74 2.86 -18.89 13.18
N GLN A 75 4.19 -18.75 13.06
CA GLN A 75 5.00 -18.10 14.09
C GLN A 75 4.78 -16.59 14.16
N LEU A 76 4.62 -15.91 13.03
CA LEU A 76 4.31 -14.48 12.98
C LEU A 76 2.93 -14.18 13.58
N ARG A 77 1.92 -14.99 13.26
CA ARG A 77 0.58 -14.86 13.86
C ARG A 77 0.63 -15.15 15.36
N PHE A 78 1.39 -16.15 15.79
CA PHE A 78 1.55 -16.43 17.21
C PHE A 78 2.14 -15.21 17.96
N LEU A 79 3.18 -14.60 17.40
CA LEU A 79 3.78 -13.36 17.91
C LEU A 79 2.75 -12.24 18.04
N LEU A 80 1.93 -12.03 17.01
CA LEU A 80 1.03 -10.88 16.90
C LEU A 80 -0.34 -11.08 17.57
N VAL A 81 -0.67 -12.30 18.01
CA VAL A 81 -1.97 -12.63 18.63
C VAL A 81 -1.83 -13.12 20.07
N HIS A 82 -0.72 -13.78 20.43
CA HIS A 82 -0.60 -14.47 21.72
C HIS A 82 0.58 -14.00 22.59
N VAL A 83 1.58 -13.35 22.00
CA VAL A 83 2.78 -12.95 22.77
C VAL A 83 2.56 -11.57 23.37
N LYS A 84 2.69 -11.48 24.70
CA LYS A 84 2.73 -10.20 25.42
C LYS A 84 4.02 -9.44 25.11
N PHE A 85 3.93 -8.12 25.00
CA PHE A 85 5.03 -7.24 24.57
C PHE A 85 6.33 -7.45 25.36
N ARG A 86 6.23 -7.58 26.69
CA ARG A 86 7.39 -7.82 27.57
C ARG A 86 8.16 -9.12 27.30
N HIS A 87 7.55 -10.10 26.63
CA HIS A 87 8.18 -11.38 26.33
C HIS A 87 8.76 -11.44 24.91
N LEU A 88 8.65 -10.37 24.12
CA LEU A 88 8.95 -10.37 22.69
C LEU A 88 10.37 -10.85 22.35
N LYS A 89 11.39 -10.42 23.12
CA LYS A 89 12.81 -10.65 22.82
C LYS A 89 13.18 -12.13 22.59
N ARG A 90 12.63 -13.05 23.39
CA ARG A 90 12.93 -14.49 23.23
C ARG A 90 12.36 -15.05 21.93
N TYR A 91 11.15 -14.63 21.56
CA TYR A 91 10.49 -15.10 20.34
C TYR A 91 11.12 -14.51 19.08
N GLN A 92 11.57 -13.24 19.13
CA GLN A 92 12.40 -12.65 18.07
C GLN A 92 13.66 -13.48 17.82
N THR A 93 14.35 -13.87 18.89
CA THR A 93 15.57 -14.68 18.80
C THR A 93 15.29 -16.04 18.17
N TRP A 94 14.19 -16.70 18.57
CA TRP A 94 13.79 -17.99 17.99
C TRP A 94 13.42 -17.88 16.52
N PHE A 95 12.64 -16.86 16.15
CA PHE A 95 12.23 -16.63 14.77
C PHE A 95 13.44 -16.31 13.88
N ALA A 96 14.32 -15.38 14.31
CA ALA A 96 15.50 -15.02 13.54
C ALA A 96 16.46 -16.19 13.35
N LYS A 97 16.73 -16.96 14.42
CA LYS A 97 17.57 -18.16 14.35
C LYS A 97 17.05 -19.16 13.32
N LYS A 98 15.73 -19.28 13.21
CA LYS A 98 15.09 -20.24 12.31
C LYS A 98 15.02 -19.77 10.86
N PHE A 99 14.73 -18.49 10.64
CA PHE A 99 14.33 -18.00 9.31
C PHE A 99 15.23 -16.92 8.70
N LEU A 100 15.99 -16.18 9.52
CA LEU A 100 16.70 -14.97 9.08
C LEU A 100 18.22 -15.07 9.17
N PHE A 101 18.78 -16.08 9.85
CA PHE A 101 20.23 -16.17 10.08
C PHE A 101 21.03 -16.77 8.92
N GLU A 102 20.39 -17.47 7.99
CA GLU A 102 21.10 -17.96 6.80
C GLU A 102 21.48 -16.80 5.85
N PRO A 103 22.57 -16.91 5.10
CA PRO A 103 22.94 -15.93 4.09
C PRO A 103 21.76 -15.63 3.14
N GLU A 104 21.68 -14.38 2.67
CA GLU A 104 20.70 -13.93 1.65
C GLU A 104 19.23 -13.92 2.09
N ARG A 105 18.90 -14.43 3.29
CA ARG A 105 17.55 -14.38 3.87
C ARG A 105 17.09 -12.99 4.30
N GLU A 106 17.97 -11.99 4.29
CA GLU A 106 17.60 -10.59 4.61
C GLU A 106 16.50 -10.07 3.67
N THR A 107 16.44 -10.57 2.42
CA THR A 107 15.38 -10.21 1.47
C THR A 107 13.99 -10.69 1.88
N LEU A 108 13.88 -11.76 2.68
CA LEU A 108 12.60 -12.24 3.23
C LEU A 108 11.97 -11.22 4.18
N ILE A 109 12.77 -10.35 4.80
CA ILE A 109 12.24 -9.32 5.69
C ILE A 109 11.28 -8.39 4.93
N VAL A 110 11.55 -8.11 3.65
CA VAL A 110 10.68 -7.32 2.79
C VAL A 110 9.30 -7.97 2.66
N ASP A 111 9.27 -9.27 2.37
CA ASP A 111 8.03 -10.05 2.27
C ASP A 111 7.29 -10.15 3.61
N ILE A 112 8.02 -10.31 4.72
CA ILE A 112 7.45 -10.35 6.08
C ILE A 112 6.82 -9.00 6.45
N ILE A 113 7.46 -7.88 6.12
CA ILE A 113 6.90 -6.54 6.36
C ILE A 113 5.59 -6.37 5.57
N ARG A 114 5.57 -6.74 4.28
CA ARG A 114 4.33 -6.70 3.48
C ARG A 114 3.24 -7.59 4.07
N PHE A 115 3.58 -8.79 4.54
CA PHE A 115 2.63 -9.66 5.24
C PHE A 115 2.05 -8.99 6.50
N ILE A 116 2.89 -8.42 7.37
CA ILE A 116 2.44 -7.76 8.61
C ILE A 116 1.54 -6.56 8.32
N CYS A 117 1.89 -5.74 7.33
CA CYS A 117 1.09 -4.57 6.97
C CYS A 117 -0.24 -4.97 6.30
N CYS A 118 -0.22 -5.91 5.35
CA CYS A 118 -1.29 -6.07 4.37
C CYS A 118 -2.11 -7.37 4.52
N ALA A 119 -1.63 -8.35 5.29
CA ALA A 119 -2.29 -9.65 5.49
C ALA A 119 -2.59 -9.97 6.96
N HIS A 120 -2.07 -9.18 7.91
CA HIS A 120 -2.37 -9.30 9.32
C HIS A 120 -2.95 -8.00 9.89
N HIS A 121 -4.27 -7.98 10.09
CA HIS A 121 -5.00 -6.87 10.73
C HIS A 121 -5.59 -7.36 12.06
N PRO A 122 -5.02 -6.98 13.21
CA PRO A 122 -5.50 -7.41 14.53
C PRO A 122 -6.92 -6.89 14.81
N SER A 123 -7.66 -7.60 15.67
CA SER A 123 -8.94 -7.11 16.20
C SER A 123 -8.73 -5.96 17.19
N ASN A 124 -9.77 -5.17 17.46
CA ASN A 124 -9.72 -4.09 18.44
C ASN A 124 -9.34 -4.60 19.85
N GLU A 125 -9.78 -5.80 20.22
CA GLU A 125 -9.40 -6.45 21.47
C GLU A 125 -7.89 -6.63 21.58
N ILE A 126 -7.23 -7.09 20.51
CA ILE A 126 -5.78 -7.26 20.46
C ILE A 126 -5.09 -5.89 20.48
N ILE A 127 -5.58 -4.90 19.72
CA ILE A 127 -5.02 -3.54 19.66
C ILE A 127 -5.00 -2.89 21.04
N HIS A 128 -6.04 -3.09 21.86
CA HIS A 128 -6.14 -2.53 23.21
C HIS A 128 -5.57 -3.42 24.33
N SER A 129 -4.87 -4.50 23.97
CA SER A 129 -4.27 -5.45 24.92
C SER A 129 -2.77 -5.21 25.16
N ASP A 130 -2.14 -6.09 25.94
CA ASP A 130 -0.67 -6.12 26.12
C ASP A 130 0.07 -7.02 25.13
N ILE A 131 -0.62 -7.50 24.08
CA ILE A 131 -0.03 -8.26 22.97
C ILE A 131 0.93 -7.38 22.17
N VAL A 132 1.95 -8.01 21.58
CA VAL A 132 2.95 -7.32 20.76
C VAL A 132 2.26 -6.58 19.59
N PRO A 133 2.45 -5.25 19.47
CA PRO A 133 1.90 -4.51 18.36
C PRO A 133 2.73 -4.73 17.08
N ARG A 134 2.07 -4.61 15.93
CA ARG A 134 2.70 -4.82 14.61
C ARG A 134 3.94 -3.98 14.39
N TRP A 135 3.87 -2.69 14.77
CA TRP A 135 4.99 -1.76 14.61
C TRP A 135 6.26 -2.21 15.33
N ALA A 136 6.14 -2.92 16.46
CA ALA A 136 7.30 -3.37 17.22
C ALA A 136 8.03 -4.52 16.53
N ILE A 137 7.30 -5.44 15.89
CA ILE A 137 7.91 -6.49 15.06
C ILE A 137 8.63 -5.84 13.87
N ILE A 138 8.00 -4.87 13.20
CA ILE A 138 8.61 -4.16 12.06
C ILE A 138 9.87 -3.41 12.50
N GLY A 139 9.84 -2.70 13.63
CA GLY A 139 11.02 -1.99 14.16
C GLY A 139 12.20 -2.93 14.42
N TRP A 140 11.93 -4.11 14.98
CA TRP A 140 12.94 -5.15 15.15
C TRP A 140 13.48 -5.67 13.82
N LEU A 141 12.60 -5.98 12.87
CA LEU A 141 13.01 -6.44 11.54
C LEU A 141 13.90 -5.41 10.83
N LEU A 142 13.56 -4.12 10.92
CA LEU A 142 14.35 -3.04 10.34
C LEU A 142 15.72 -2.85 11.00
N SER A 143 15.88 -3.29 12.25
CA SER A 143 17.18 -3.25 12.95
C SER A 143 18.14 -4.40 12.58
N SER A 144 17.72 -5.33 11.72
CA SER A 144 18.41 -6.60 11.48
C SER A 144 19.28 -6.66 10.21
N PHE A 145 19.35 -5.57 9.43
CA PHE A 145 20.02 -5.59 8.11
C PHE A 145 21.53 -5.39 8.18
N ARG A 146 22.25 -6.08 7.28
CA ARG A 146 23.68 -5.83 7.03
C ARG A 146 23.89 -5.02 5.76
N LYS A 147 23.04 -5.23 4.75
CA LYS A 147 23.14 -4.59 3.43
C LYS A 147 22.19 -3.40 3.31
N LYS A 148 22.74 -2.21 3.01
CA LYS A 148 21.97 -0.96 2.91
C LYS A 148 20.87 -0.96 1.85
N TYR A 149 21.07 -1.62 0.72
CA TYR A 149 20.03 -1.70 -0.31
C TYR A 149 18.84 -2.56 0.15
N VAL A 150 19.06 -3.60 0.96
CA VAL A 150 17.97 -4.43 1.49
C VAL A 150 17.17 -3.65 2.54
N GLU A 151 17.87 -2.86 3.38
CA GLU A 151 17.24 -1.92 4.30
C GLU A 151 16.34 -0.91 3.55
N ALA A 152 16.82 -0.36 2.43
CA ALA A 152 16.03 0.55 1.59
C ALA A 152 14.78 -0.14 1.00
N ASN A 153 14.90 -1.37 0.50
CA ASN A 153 13.76 -2.14 -0.02
C ASN A 153 12.73 -2.45 1.08
N ALA A 154 13.18 -2.72 2.30
CA ALA A 154 12.30 -2.95 3.45
C ALA A 154 11.55 -1.68 3.87
N LYS A 155 12.21 -0.52 3.86
CA LYS A 155 11.57 0.78 4.09
C LYS A 155 10.58 1.11 2.98
N LEU A 156 10.92 0.82 1.72
CA LEU A 156 9.99 0.97 0.59
C LEU A 156 8.76 0.08 0.78
N ALA A 157 8.93 -1.19 1.16
CA ALA A 157 7.82 -2.10 1.44
C ALA A 157 6.91 -1.61 2.58
N LEU A 158 7.48 -0.99 3.61
CA LEU A 158 6.74 -0.39 4.71
C LEU A 158 5.91 0.82 4.27
N PHE A 159 6.45 1.66 3.38
CA PHE A 159 5.77 2.86 2.88
C PHE A 159 5.01 2.66 1.56
N TYR A 160 4.99 1.45 1.00
CA TYR A 160 4.50 1.25 -0.37
C TYR A 160 3.04 1.63 -0.55
N ASP A 161 2.19 1.33 0.44
CA ASP A 161 0.76 1.67 0.42
C ASP A 161 0.48 3.16 0.75
N TRP A 162 1.51 3.94 1.08
CA TRP A 162 1.38 5.39 1.28
C TRP A 162 1.45 6.17 -0.03
N LEU A 163 2.24 5.70 -1.00
CA LEU A 163 2.61 6.49 -2.18
C LEU A 163 1.41 6.84 -3.06
N TYR A 164 0.48 5.91 -3.23
CA TYR A 164 -0.75 6.10 -4.01
C TYR A 164 -1.99 5.82 -3.17
N PHE A 165 -1.94 6.20 -1.89
CA PHE A 165 -3.01 5.93 -0.95
C PHE A 165 -4.32 6.59 -1.39
N ASP A 166 -5.37 5.78 -1.47
CA ASP A 166 -6.75 6.22 -1.68
C ASP A 166 -7.63 5.61 -0.58
N GLU A 167 -8.22 6.44 0.28
CA GLU A 167 -9.05 5.99 1.39
C GLU A 167 -10.30 5.18 0.96
N ARG A 168 -10.73 5.30 -0.30
CA ARG A 168 -11.85 4.51 -0.84
C ARG A 168 -11.46 3.06 -1.12
N MET A 169 -10.18 2.82 -1.41
CA MET A 169 -9.68 1.52 -1.89
C MET A 169 -8.74 0.86 -0.88
N ASP A 170 -7.97 1.65 -0.16
CA ASP A 170 -6.91 1.25 0.74
C ASP A 170 -7.37 1.19 2.19
N ASN A 171 -6.78 0.27 2.95
CA ASN A 171 -7.09 0.08 4.35
C ASN A 171 -6.09 0.84 5.22
N ILE A 172 -6.58 1.60 6.19
CA ILE A 172 -5.77 2.31 7.19
C ILE A 172 -4.77 1.38 7.89
N MET A 173 -5.14 0.12 8.09
CA MET A 173 -4.31 -0.90 8.72
C MET A 173 -3.06 -1.25 7.90
N ASN A 174 -3.00 -0.91 6.61
CA ASN A 174 -1.80 -1.11 5.78
C ASN A 174 -0.71 -0.05 6.07
N ILE A 175 -1.12 1.15 6.47
CA ILE A 175 -0.24 2.31 6.66
C ILE A 175 0.04 2.63 8.15
N GLU A 176 -0.88 2.25 9.04
CA GLU A 176 -0.77 2.40 10.50
C GLU A 176 0.57 1.91 11.10
N PRO A 177 1.13 0.75 10.70
CA PRO A 177 2.33 0.25 11.36
C PRO A 177 3.55 1.16 11.20
N ALA A 178 3.68 1.82 10.04
CA ALA A 178 4.78 2.74 9.78
C ALA A 178 4.68 4.01 10.64
N MET A 179 3.46 4.55 10.76
CA MET A 179 3.19 5.72 11.59
C MET A 179 3.44 5.43 13.06
N LEU A 180 2.88 4.34 13.58
CA LEU A 180 3.09 3.98 14.98
C LEU A 180 4.54 3.63 15.28
N LEU A 181 5.27 2.99 14.34
CA LEU A 181 6.69 2.77 14.51
C LEU A 181 7.45 4.09 14.66
N MET A 182 7.17 5.07 13.79
CA MET A 182 7.78 6.40 13.88
C MET A 182 7.47 7.09 15.21
N VAL A 183 6.21 7.13 15.63
CA VAL A 183 5.80 7.85 16.85
C VAL A 183 6.27 7.14 18.13
N CYS A 184 6.07 5.82 18.22
CA CYS A 184 6.42 5.05 19.41
C CYS A 184 7.93 4.90 19.60
N SER A 185 8.73 5.06 18.54
CA SER A 185 10.19 5.04 18.63
C SER A 185 10.78 6.34 19.16
N MET A 186 10.08 7.49 19.07
CA MET A 186 10.67 8.78 19.42
C MET A 186 11.26 8.87 20.84
N PRO A 187 10.64 8.33 21.92
CA PRO A 187 11.15 8.51 23.27
C PRO A 187 12.52 7.86 23.53
N GLN A 188 12.85 6.76 22.83
CA GLN A 188 14.05 5.96 23.11
C GLN A 188 14.93 5.71 21.87
N TYR A 189 14.35 5.78 20.68
CA TYR A 189 14.97 5.38 19.42
C TYR A 189 14.67 6.42 18.31
N VAL A 190 14.85 7.70 18.61
CA VAL A 190 14.56 8.79 17.65
C VAL A 190 15.25 8.64 16.29
N GLY A 191 16.42 7.98 16.24
CA GLY A 191 17.12 7.66 14.99
C GLY A 191 16.28 6.79 14.04
N MET A 192 15.44 5.89 14.56
CA MET A 192 14.48 5.11 13.75
C MET A 192 13.47 6.04 13.10
N THR A 193 12.87 6.96 13.87
CA THR A 193 11.90 7.95 13.38
C THR A 193 12.52 8.86 12.33
N GLN A 194 13.72 9.39 12.58
CA GLN A 194 14.44 10.25 11.63
C GLN A 194 14.71 9.51 10.33
N SER A 195 15.24 8.28 10.41
CA SER A 195 15.59 7.50 9.23
C SER A 195 14.36 7.11 8.38
N LEU A 196 13.23 6.79 9.01
CA LEU A 196 11.99 6.49 8.33
C LEU A 196 11.36 7.73 7.69
N LEU A 197 11.33 8.85 8.40
CA LEU A 197 10.77 10.10 7.90
C LEU A 197 11.62 10.66 6.74
N GLU A 198 12.94 10.61 6.87
CA GLU A 198 13.86 10.98 5.79
C GLU A 198 13.62 10.11 4.55
N PHE A 199 13.52 8.79 4.72
CA PHE A 199 13.25 7.87 3.61
C PHE A 199 11.89 8.14 2.94
N LEU A 200 10.83 8.35 3.73
CA LEU A 200 9.51 8.69 3.18
C LEU A 200 9.57 9.97 2.34
N LEU A 201 10.24 11.00 2.84
CA LEU A 201 10.40 12.26 2.11
C LEU A 201 11.26 12.09 0.85
N LEU A 202 12.28 11.23 0.87
CA LEU A 202 13.04 10.86 -0.33
C LEU A 202 12.16 10.15 -1.38
N LEU A 203 11.25 9.27 -0.96
CA LEU A 203 10.29 8.64 -1.87
C LEU A 203 9.36 9.67 -2.51
N VAL A 204 8.87 10.63 -1.74
CA VAL A 204 7.98 11.69 -2.24
C VAL A 204 8.62 12.45 -3.41
N ASP A 205 9.92 12.74 -3.36
CA ASP A 205 10.56 13.49 -4.45
C ASP A 205 11.00 12.61 -5.62
N ASN A 206 11.37 11.36 -5.35
CA ASN A 206 12.18 10.57 -6.30
C ASN A 206 11.53 9.27 -6.77
N TYR A 207 10.46 8.78 -6.12
CA TYR A 207 9.91 7.46 -6.44
C TYR A 207 9.35 7.39 -7.85
N ASP A 208 8.55 8.40 -8.23
CA ASP A 208 7.96 8.51 -9.56
C ASP A 208 7.86 9.99 -9.95
N GLN A 209 8.88 10.49 -10.64
CA GLN A 209 8.97 11.90 -11.02
C GLN A 209 7.84 12.32 -11.97
N MET A 210 7.39 11.42 -12.84
CA MET A 210 6.29 11.67 -13.78
C MET A 210 4.95 11.87 -13.05
N ARG A 211 4.79 11.22 -11.89
CA ARG A 211 3.59 11.29 -11.04
C ARG A 211 3.88 11.91 -9.67
N SER A 212 4.87 12.79 -9.58
CA SER A 212 5.35 13.38 -8.31
C SER A 212 4.24 14.03 -7.48
N TYR A 213 3.32 14.77 -8.11
CA TYR A 213 2.13 15.32 -7.43
C TYR A 213 1.24 14.24 -6.84
N THR A 214 1.01 13.14 -7.58
CA THR A 214 0.17 12.02 -7.10
C THR A 214 0.83 11.33 -5.92
N VAL A 215 2.16 11.14 -5.95
CA VAL A 215 2.91 10.56 -4.83
C VAL A 215 2.83 11.45 -3.59
N ALA A 216 3.09 12.75 -3.75
CA ALA A 216 2.99 13.71 -2.64
C ALA A 216 1.56 13.74 -2.05
N ASN A 217 0.54 13.78 -2.92
CA ASN A 217 -0.86 13.76 -2.51
C ASN A 217 -1.24 12.46 -1.78
N GLY A 218 -0.82 11.30 -2.28
CA GLY A 218 -1.05 10.01 -1.62
C GLY A 218 -0.49 9.97 -0.21
N VAL A 219 0.76 10.43 -0.03
CA VAL A 219 1.39 10.50 1.30
C VAL A 219 0.64 11.48 2.22
N SER A 220 0.25 12.66 1.73
CA SER A 220 -0.54 13.61 2.52
C SER A 220 -1.92 13.05 2.91
N LEU A 221 -2.62 12.38 2.00
CA LEU A 221 -3.90 11.72 2.30
C LEU A 221 -3.72 10.59 3.32
N ALA A 222 -2.64 9.81 3.24
CA ALA A 222 -2.31 8.80 4.23
C ALA A 222 -2.13 9.41 5.63
N PHE A 223 -1.35 10.50 5.74
CA PHE A 223 -1.20 11.26 7.01
C PHE A 223 -2.55 11.75 7.54
N ASN A 224 -3.37 12.38 6.69
CA ASN A 224 -4.67 12.91 7.08
C ASN A 224 -5.63 11.80 7.54
N SER A 225 -5.66 10.65 6.86
CA SER A 225 -6.49 9.51 7.26
C SER A 225 -6.03 8.92 8.60
N LEU A 226 -4.71 8.85 8.85
CA LEU A 226 -4.15 8.39 10.14
C LEU A 226 -4.52 9.30 11.31
N VAL A 227 -4.53 10.62 11.12
CA VAL A 227 -4.97 11.58 12.13
C VAL A 227 -6.49 11.48 12.32
N THR A 228 -7.26 11.51 11.23
CA THR A 228 -8.73 11.51 11.26
C THR A 228 -9.29 10.24 11.91
N LYS A 229 -8.64 9.09 11.69
CA LYS A 229 -9.02 7.81 12.31
C LYS A 229 -8.43 7.59 13.70
N GLY A 230 -7.73 8.59 14.26
CA GLY A 230 -7.22 8.55 15.62
C GLY A 230 -6.05 7.58 15.85
N VAL A 231 -5.34 7.17 14.79
CA VAL A 231 -4.10 6.38 14.94
C VAL A 231 -3.03 7.20 15.66
N ILE A 232 -2.98 8.50 15.34
CA ILE A 232 -2.21 9.49 16.10
C ILE A 232 -3.10 10.69 16.43
N ASN A 233 -2.86 11.34 17.56
CA ASN A 233 -3.70 12.45 18.04
C ASN A 233 -3.71 13.66 17.09
N ASN A 234 -2.53 14.02 16.56
CA ASN A 234 -2.37 15.09 15.59
C ASN A 234 -1.00 15.00 14.90
N ALA A 235 -0.89 15.61 13.72
CA ALA A 235 0.35 15.69 12.95
C ALA A 235 1.50 16.42 13.70
N GLY A 236 1.14 17.28 14.67
CA GLY A 236 2.06 17.98 15.58
C GLY A 236 3.05 17.05 16.28
N THR A 237 2.64 15.80 16.54
CA THR A 237 3.49 14.74 17.11
C THR A 237 4.83 14.61 16.39
N LEU A 238 4.85 14.75 15.06
CA LEU A 238 6.08 14.70 14.26
C LEU A 238 6.57 16.11 13.89
N THR A 239 5.67 17.04 13.53
CA THR A 239 6.09 18.36 13.03
C THR A 239 6.61 19.31 14.12
N SER A 240 6.39 18.99 15.38
CA SER A 240 6.77 19.83 16.53
C SER A 240 7.74 19.14 17.50
N CYS A 241 8.19 17.92 17.20
CA CYS A 241 9.11 17.19 18.08
C CYS A 241 10.53 17.78 18.03
N ASP A 242 11.06 18.25 19.16
CA ASP A 242 12.38 18.89 19.24
C ASP A 242 13.54 17.94 18.92
N ALA A 243 13.37 16.64 19.19
CA ALA A 243 14.38 15.62 18.88
C ALA A 243 14.52 15.32 17.37
N LEU A 244 13.60 15.80 16.52
CA LEU A 244 13.68 15.64 15.07
C LEU A 244 14.41 16.82 14.43
N SER A 245 15.18 16.52 13.37
CA SER A 245 15.86 17.53 12.57
C SER A 245 14.88 18.63 12.11
N PRO A 246 15.22 19.93 12.28
CA PRO A 246 14.41 21.05 11.81
C PRO A 246 14.06 20.94 10.33
N PHE A 247 15.02 20.50 9.50
CA PHE A 247 14.83 20.30 8.07
C PHE A 247 13.71 19.29 7.77
N LEU A 248 13.72 18.13 8.45
CA LEU A 248 12.68 17.10 8.26
C LEU A 248 11.30 17.61 8.70
N LYS A 249 11.24 18.36 9.80
CA LYS A 249 9.98 18.97 10.29
C LYS A 249 9.41 19.98 9.30
N GLU A 250 10.24 20.89 8.80
CA GLU A 250 9.82 21.89 7.83
C GLU A 250 9.33 21.25 6.53
N ARG A 251 10.06 20.24 6.04
CA ARG A 251 9.70 19.51 4.84
C ARG A 251 8.38 18.76 4.98
N LEU A 252 8.16 18.12 6.12
CA LEU A 252 6.89 17.48 6.44
C LEU A 252 5.75 18.51 6.53
N LYS A 253 5.95 19.64 7.19
CA LYS A 253 4.95 20.73 7.24
C LYS A 253 4.57 21.20 5.83
N LYS A 254 5.55 21.42 4.96
CA LYS A 254 5.31 21.82 3.57
C LYS A 254 4.48 20.79 2.80
N LEU A 255 4.83 19.50 2.94
CA LEU A 255 4.09 18.39 2.32
C LEU A 255 2.62 18.35 2.76
N LEU A 256 2.36 18.51 4.07
CA LEU A 256 1.01 18.46 4.62
C LEU A 256 0.19 19.74 4.33
N SER A 257 0.85 20.86 4.04
CA SER A 257 0.16 22.14 3.76
C SER A 257 -0.19 22.31 2.28
N SER A 258 0.64 21.83 1.36
CA SER A 258 0.46 22.02 -0.08
C SER A 258 -0.78 21.34 -0.66
N THR A 259 -1.30 20.32 0.03
CA THR A 259 -2.45 19.52 -0.43
C THR A 259 -3.79 20.17 -0.09
N ASN A 260 -3.82 21.16 0.81
CA ASN A 260 -5.04 21.87 1.17
C ASN A 260 -5.40 22.99 0.18
N GLU A 261 -4.50 23.39 -0.72
CA GLU A 261 -4.69 24.53 -1.63
C GLU A 261 -5.04 24.19 -3.08
N THR A 262 -5.24 22.92 -3.45
CA THR A 262 -5.59 22.58 -4.86
C THR A 262 -6.73 21.57 -4.97
N LEU A 263 -7.95 22.09 -5.04
CA LEU A 263 -9.01 21.48 -5.83
C LEU A 263 -9.50 22.52 -6.87
N PRO A 264 -8.86 22.65 -8.04
CA PRO A 264 -9.56 23.19 -9.19
C PRO A 264 -10.60 22.14 -9.58
N HIS A 265 -11.87 22.46 -9.40
CA HIS A 265 -12.94 21.88 -10.20
C HIS A 265 -12.50 21.93 -11.67
N GLN A 266 -12.27 20.78 -12.31
CA GLN A 266 -12.66 20.47 -13.69
C GLN A 266 -11.99 19.18 -14.20
N LEU A 267 -12.80 18.13 -14.36
CA LEU A 267 -13.22 17.61 -15.68
C LEU A 267 -14.15 16.41 -15.43
N CYS A 268 -15.43 16.71 -15.16
CA CYS A 268 -16.48 15.77 -15.49
C CYS A 268 -16.47 15.57 -17.01
N PRO A 269 -16.51 14.34 -17.54
CA PRO A 269 -16.90 14.12 -18.92
C PRO A 269 -18.32 14.64 -19.08
N SER A 270 -18.46 15.54 -20.03
CA SER A 270 -19.66 16.26 -20.44
C SER A 270 -20.86 15.34 -20.58
N ARG A 271 -21.99 15.79 -20.02
CA ARG A 271 -23.32 15.35 -20.44
C ARG A 271 -23.43 15.59 -21.95
N LEU A 272 -23.80 14.54 -22.70
CA LEU A 272 -24.22 14.68 -24.09
C LEU A 272 -25.57 15.43 -24.15
N PRO A 273 -25.84 16.19 -25.24
CA PRO A 273 -26.95 17.12 -25.30
C PRO A 273 -28.29 16.41 -25.54
N HIS A 274 -29.34 17.07 -25.06
CA HIS A 274 -30.75 16.76 -25.28
C HIS A 274 -31.09 16.36 -26.72
N CYS A 275 -31.94 15.34 -26.85
CA CYS A 275 -32.91 15.28 -27.93
C CYS A 275 -34.30 15.19 -27.30
N SER A 276 -35.01 16.32 -27.33
CA SER A 276 -36.42 16.44 -26.99
C SER A 276 -37.25 16.00 -28.20
N ALA A 277 -38.22 15.12 -27.95
CA ALA A 277 -39.42 15.00 -28.76
C ALA A 277 -40.58 14.60 -27.84
N ASP A 278 -41.49 15.55 -27.64
CA ASP A 278 -42.83 15.32 -27.11
C ASP A 278 -43.62 14.35 -28.01
N ALA A 279 -44.45 13.50 -27.41
CA ALA A 279 -45.85 13.34 -27.80
C ALA A 279 -46.57 12.35 -26.87
N SER A 280 -47.50 12.90 -26.12
CA SER A 280 -48.63 12.23 -25.48
C SER A 280 -49.60 11.59 -26.49
N HIS A 281 -50.34 10.59 -25.99
CA HIS A 281 -51.69 10.14 -26.42
C HIS A 281 -51.86 9.02 -27.47
N LEU A 282 -52.67 8.05 -27.01
CA LEU A 282 -53.80 7.37 -27.66
C LEU A 282 -53.60 6.06 -28.46
N GLU A 283 -54.29 5.05 -27.92
CA GLU A 283 -55.21 4.12 -28.59
C GLU A 283 -54.71 2.91 -29.41
N THR A 284 -55.21 1.75 -28.94
CA THR A 284 -55.43 0.45 -29.57
C THR A 284 -55.98 0.51 -31.00
N PRO A 285 -55.81 -0.58 -31.77
CA PRO A 285 -56.99 -1.42 -32.03
C PRO A 285 -56.75 -2.94 -31.96
N ALA A 286 -57.86 -3.63 -31.73
CA ALA A 286 -58.01 -5.06 -31.55
C ALA A 286 -57.86 -5.91 -32.84
N SER A 287 -57.51 -7.18 -32.69
CA SER A 287 -58.29 -8.30 -33.25
C SER A 287 -57.78 -9.67 -32.75
N HIS A 288 -58.72 -10.43 -32.19
CA HIS A 288 -58.68 -11.86 -31.89
C HIS A 288 -59.10 -12.67 -33.15
N PRO A 289 -58.78 -13.99 -33.30
CA PRO A 289 -59.52 -15.03 -32.57
C PRO A 289 -58.74 -16.28 -32.11
N LYS A 290 -59.12 -16.70 -30.88
CA LYS A 290 -59.44 -18.05 -30.36
C LYS A 290 -58.72 -19.28 -30.94
N HIS A 291 -58.10 -20.06 -30.03
CA HIS A 291 -58.35 -21.50 -29.93
C HIS A 291 -58.09 -22.01 -28.49
N GLU A 292 -59.09 -22.68 -27.91
CA GLU A 292 -59.03 -23.47 -26.67
C GLU A 292 -58.22 -24.76 -26.86
N PRO A 293 -57.86 -25.42 -25.75
CA PRO A 293 -58.34 -26.81 -25.63
C PRO A 293 -58.97 -27.11 -24.26
N ALA A 294 -60.12 -27.77 -24.31
CA ALA A 294 -60.71 -28.51 -23.21
C ALA A 294 -60.03 -29.88 -23.09
N GLY A 295 -59.83 -30.34 -21.85
CA GLY A 295 -59.42 -31.71 -21.59
C GLY A 295 -60.58 -32.69 -21.71
N ALA A 296 -60.40 -33.71 -22.55
CA ALA A 296 -60.83 -35.11 -22.44
C ALA A 296 -60.29 -35.86 -23.65
#